data_AF-A0A0A7GFY8-F1
#
_entry.id   AF-A0A0A7GFY8-F1
#
_cell.length_a   1.000
_cell.length_b   1.000
_cell.length_c   1.000
_cell.angle_alpha   90.00
_cell.angle_beta   90.00
_cell.angle_gamma   90.00
#
_symmetry.space_group_name_H-M   'P 1'
#
loop_
_entity.id
_entity.type
_entity.pdbx_description
1 polymer ?
#
loop_
_entity_poly.entity_id
_entity_poly.type
_entity_poly.pdbx_seq_one_letter_code
_entity_poly.pdbx_strand_id
1 'polypeptide(L)'
;MNFKPLKVILSVEGVRIRVHVSPRSKRAEVSGYDEWKKALLVKVRSPPEGGKANREVEKLLSEFFNARVEIVSGHRSRDKQAVVYGLTEKDVYDRIKGV
;
A
#
# COMPACT_ATOMS: atom_id res chain seq x y z
N MET A 1 -31.11 -30.98 9.82
CA MET A 1 -30.02 -30.30 10.55
C MET A 1 -30.13 -28.81 10.26
N ASN A 2 -30.34 -27.97 11.28
CA ASN A 2 -30.55 -26.53 11.08
C ASN A 2 -29.37 -25.76 11.68
N PHE A 3 -28.37 -25.43 10.86
CA PHE A 3 -27.25 -24.58 11.23
C PHE A 3 -27.42 -23.27 10.47
N LYS A 4 -27.70 -22.17 11.18
CA LYS A 4 -27.52 -20.81 10.64
C LYS A 4 -26.38 -20.12 11.40
N PRO A 5 -25.12 -20.43 11.10
CA PRO A 5 -23.98 -19.72 11.68
C PRO A 5 -23.72 -18.43 10.88
N LEU A 6 -23.92 -17.26 11.47
CA LEU A 6 -23.30 -16.04 10.95
C LEU A 6 -22.98 -15.11 12.12
N LYS A 7 -21.73 -15.13 12.55
CA LYS A 7 -21.04 -13.92 12.98
C LYS A 7 -19.55 -14.17 12.91
N VAL A 8 -18.96 -13.77 11.79
CA VAL A 8 -17.51 -13.67 11.65
C VAL A 8 -17.19 -12.18 11.51
N ILE A 9 -16.54 -11.61 12.53
CA ILE A 9 -15.87 -10.32 12.42
C ILE A 9 -14.47 -10.54 12.97
N LEU A 10 -13.56 -10.94 12.10
CA LEU A 10 -12.12 -10.87 12.35
C LEU A 10 -11.65 -9.58 11.69
N SER A 11 -11.43 -8.53 12.49
CA SER A 11 -10.74 -7.33 12.03
C SER A 11 -9.30 -7.38 12.52
N VAL A 12 -8.45 -8.10 11.77
CA VAL A 12 -7.01 -7.88 11.84
C VAL A 12 -6.75 -6.55 11.14
N GLU A 13 -6.72 -5.47 11.92
CA GLU A 13 -6.43 -4.13 11.41
C GLU A 13 -5.00 -4.14 10.84
N GLY A 14 -4.89 -4.02 9.52
CA GLY A 14 -3.60 -3.84 8.87
C GLY A 14 -3.00 -2.46 9.19
N VAL A 15 -1.70 -2.32 9.00
CA VAL A 15 -0.98 -1.09 9.26
C VAL A 15 -1.24 -0.09 8.14
N ARG A 16 -1.73 1.10 8.48
CA ARG A 16 -1.95 2.19 7.52
C ARG A 16 -0.66 2.95 7.26
N ILE A 17 -0.33 3.09 5.98
CA ILE A 17 0.82 3.87 5.50
C ILE A 17 0.38 4.94 4.51
N ARG A 18 1.14 6.04 4.45
CA ARG A 18 1.00 7.04 3.39
C ARG A 18 1.96 6.72 2.26
N VAL A 19 1.49 6.92 1.04
CA VAL A 19 2.26 6.65 -0.17
C VAL A 19 2.14 7.85 -1.10
N HIS A 20 3.27 8.36 -1.58
CA HIS A 20 3.34 9.39 -2.59
C HIS A 20 3.73 8.78 -3.93
N VAL A 21 2.82 8.81 -4.89
CA VAL A 21 2.94 8.12 -6.17
C VAL A 21 3.37 9.08 -7.27
N SER A 22 4.46 8.73 -7.94
CA SER A 22 4.98 9.41 -9.14
C SER A 22 4.69 8.57 -10.39
N PRO A 23 3.58 8.84 -11.10
CA PRO A 23 3.24 8.11 -12.32
C PRO A 23 4.13 8.49 -13.50
N ARG A 24 4.05 7.71 -14.59
CA ARG A 24 4.85 7.91 -15.83
C ARG A 24 6.37 7.92 -15.59
N SER A 25 6.82 7.19 -14.57
CA SER A 25 8.24 7.04 -14.27
C SER A 25 8.90 6.04 -15.23
N LYS A 26 10.20 6.20 -15.48
CA LYS A 26 10.97 5.25 -16.32
C LYS A 26 11.07 3.85 -15.68
N ARG A 27 11.04 3.80 -14.35
CA ARG A 27 11.12 2.58 -13.53
C ARG A 27 9.93 2.50 -12.57
N ALA A 28 9.60 1.27 -12.20
CA ALA A 28 8.57 0.94 -11.22
C ALA A 28 9.30 0.47 -9.95
N GLU A 29 9.31 1.27 -8.90
CA GLU A 29 10.12 1.02 -7.70
C GLU A 29 9.61 1.80 -6.47
N VAL A 30 9.92 1.28 -5.28
CA VAL A 30 9.88 2.05 -4.03
C VAL A 30 11.19 2.83 -3.96
N SER A 31 11.13 4.16 -4.08
CA SER A 31 12.31 4.99 -4.27
C SER A 31 12.86 5.64 -2.99
N GLY A 32 12.23 5.41 -1.84
CA GLY A 32 12.65 5.95 -0.54
C GLY A 32 11.48 6.43 0.31
N TYR A 33 11.78 7.12 1.41
CA TYR A 33 10.81 7.66 2.36
C TYR A 33 10.99 9.18 2.53
N ASP A 34 9.89 9.92 2.47
CA ASP A 34 9.85 11.36 2.75
C ASP A 34 9.50 11.56 4.24
N GLU A 35 10.51 11.94 5.04
CA GLU A 35 10.34 12.14 6.49
C GLU A 35 9.41 13.31 6.83
N TRP A 36 9.38 14.35 6.01
CA TRP A 36 8.55 15.53 6.24
C TRP A 36 7.07 15.19 6.04
N LYS A 37 6.76 14.50 4.94
CA LYS A 37 5.39 14.09 4.60
C LYS A 37 4.96 12.81 5.31
N LYS A 38 5.91 12.10 5.91
CA LYS A 38 5.76 10.76 6.49
C LYS A 38 5.15 9.79 5.49
N ALA A 39 5.71 9.74 4.28
CA ALA A 39 5.15 9.00 3.16
C ALA A 39 6.22 8.23 2.38
N LEU A 40 5.87 7.01 1.97
CA LEU A 40 6.71 6.20 1.11
C LEU A 40 6.63 6.71 -0.33
N LEU A 41 7.78 6.97 -0.96
CA LEU A 41 7.86 7.44 -2.34
C LEU A 41 7.82 6.24 -3.29
N VAL A 42 6.82 6.19 -4.15
CA VAL A 42 6.62 5.09 -5.10
C VAL A 42 6.56 5.64 -6.51
N LYS A 43 7.40 5.11 -7.39
CA LYS A 43 7.42 5.41 -8.81
C LYS A 43 6.71 4.29 -9.56
N VAL A 44 5.80 4.64 -10.46
CA VAL A 44 5.12 3.68 -11.32
C VAL A 44 5.21 4.09 -12.78
N ARG A 45 5.26 3.10 -13.68
CA ARG A 45 5.24 3.34 -15.12
C ARG A 45 3.85 3.72 -15.60
N SER A 46 2.83 3.10 -15.02
CA SER A 46 1.45 3.31 -15.45
C SER A 46 1.01 4.78 -15.33
N PRO A 47 0.17 5.26 -16.27
CA PRO A 47 -0.51 6.54 -16.12
C PRO A 47 -1.51 6.47 -14.95
N PRO A 48 -1.87 7.63 -14.35
CA PRO A 48 -2.85 7.72 -13.27
C PRO A 48 -4.31 7.56 -13.78
N GLU A 49 -4.52 6.85 -14.88
CA GLU A 49 -5.79 6.70 -15.58
C GLU A 49 -6.34 5.28 -15.42
N GLY A 50 -7.66 5.15 -15.30
CA GLY A 50 -8.33 3.85 -15.21
C GLY A 50 -7.90 2.96 -14.04
N GLY A 51 -7.31 3.55 -12.99
CA GLY A 51 -6.79 2.82 -11.83
C GLY A 51 -5.54 1.98 -12.10
N LYS A 52 -4.88 2.12 -13.27
CA LYS A 52 -3.67 1.35 -13.61
C LYS A 52 -2.52 1.61 -12.63
N ALA A 53 -2.26 2.89 -12.34
CA ALA A 53 -1.28 3.27 -11.32
C ALA A 53 -1.60 2.67 -9.93
N ASN A 54 -2.87 2.56 -9.55
CA ASN A 54 -3.25 1.99 -8.25
C ASN A 54 -2.85 0.51 -8.15
N ARG A 55 -3.18 -0.28 -9.18
CA ARG A 55 -2.84 -1.71 -9.22
C ARG A 55 -1.34 -1.94 -9.23
N GLU A 56 -0.60 -1.10 -9.95
CA GLU A 56 0.87 -1.19 -9.99
C GLU A 56 1.49 -0.82 -8.65
N VAL A 57 0.97 0.20 -7.95
CA VAL A 57 1.39 0.54 -6.58
C VAL A 57 1.10 -0.61 -5.63
N GLU A 58 -0.12 -1.17 -5.63
CA GLU A 58 -0.47 -2.31 -4.76
C GLU A 58 0.44 -3.51 -5.01
N LYS A 59 0.75 -3.81 -6.28
CA LYS A 59 1.68 -4.87 -6.65
C LYS A 59 3.10 -4.60 -6.11
N LEU A 60 3.67 -3.42 -6.39
CA LEU A 60 5.01 -3.05 -5.93
C LEU A 60 5.11 -3.08 -4.40
N LEU A 61 4.12 -2.54 -3.71
CA LEU A 61 4.09 -2.54 -2.25
C LEU A 61 3.88 -3.95 -1.69
N SER A 62 3.09 -4.78 -2.35
CA SER A 62 2.91 -6.17 -1.91
C SER A 62 4.20 -6.97 -2.04
N GLU A 63 4.98 -6.74 -3.11
CA GLU A 63 6.32 -7.34 -3.28
C GLU A 63 7.30 -6.78 -2.24
N PHE A 64 7.32 -5.46 -2.02
CA PHE A 64 8.20 -4.81 -1.05
C PHE A 64 7.93 -5.26 0.41
N PHE A 65 6.66 -5.32 0.79
CA PHE A 65 6.23 -5.77 2.12
C PHE A 65 6.05 -7.29 2.20
N ASN A 66 6.25 -8.04 1.11
CA ASN A 66 5.96 -9.48 1.04
C ASN A 66 4.63 -9.83 1.76
N ALA A 67 3.62 -9.01 1.52
CA ALA A 67 2.37 -8.98 2.26
C ALA A 67 1.26 -8.43 1.37
N ARG A 68 0.00 -8.70 1.71
CA ARG A 68 -1.12 -8.09 0.98
C ARG A 68 -1.16 -6.60 1.28
N VAL A 69 -1.20 -5.77 0.24
CA VAL A 69 -1.37 -4.32 0.35
C VAL A 69 -2.57 -3.87 -0.47
N GLU A 70 -3.35 -2.95 0.08
CA GLU A 70 -4.54 -2.39 -0.59
C GLU A 70 -4.58 -0.87 -0.42
N ILE A 71 -4.84 -0.13 -1.50
CA ILE A 71 -5.09 1.30 -1.40
C ILE A 71 -6.51 1.50 -0.89
N VAL A 72 -6.65 2.19 0.23
CA VAL A 72 -7.95 2.45 0.87
C VAL A 72 -8.45 3.88 0.67
N SER A 73 -7.56 4.81 0.28
CA SER A 73 -7.94 6.19 -0.03
C SER A 73 -6.96 6.88 -0.98
N GLY A 74 -7.37 8.01 -1.57
CA GLY A 74 -6.53 8.76 -2.51
C GLY A 74 -6.45 8.14 -3.91
N HIS A 75 -7.43 7.33 -4.33
CA HIS A 75 -7.42 6.67 -5.65
C HIS A 75 -7.24 7.64 -6.83
N ARG A 76 -7.69 8.90 -6.70
CA ARG A 76 -7.55 9.98 -7.71
C ARG A 76 -6.40 10.94 -7.44
N SER A 77 -5.67 10.77 -6.33
CA SER A 77 -4.55 11.61 -5.93
C SER A 77 -3.21 10.87 -6.11
N ARG A 78 -2.11 11.63 -6.14
CA ARG A 78 -0.75 11.10 -6.02
C ARG A 78 -0.46 10.69 -4.58
N ASP A 79 -1.05 11.39 -3.61
CA ASP A 79 -1.00 11.02 -2.21
C ASP A 79 -2.12 10.02 -1.90
N LYS A 80 -1.73 8.83 -1.46
CA LYS A 80 -2.60 7.70 -1.19
C LYS A 80 -2.41 7.19 0.23
N GLN A 81 -3.43 6.51 0.74
CA GLN A 81 -3.27 5.68 1.92
C GLN A 81 -3.43 4.22 1.52
N ALA A 82 -2.51 3.39 2.01
CA ALA A 82 -2.54 1.96 1.82
C ALA A 82 -2.57 1.25 3.17
N VAL A 83 -3.18 0.08 3.21
CA VAL A 83 -3.17 -0.83 4.35
C VAL A 83 -2.30 -2.02 4.02
N VAL A 84 -1.35 -2.32 4.89
CA VAL A 84 -0.50 -3.51 4.84
C VAL A 84 -1.06 -4.54 5.81
N TYR A 85 -1.49 -5.69 5.29
CA TYR A 85 -2.10 -6.74 6.10
C TYR A 85 -1.09 -7.80 6.53
N GLY A 86 -1.30 -8.38 7.71
CA GLY A 86 -0.49 -9.50 8.21
C GLY A 86 0.90 -9.13 8.72
N LEU A 87 1.21 -7.83 8.81
CA LEU A 87 2.44 -7.31 9.42
C LEU A 87 2.11 -6.41 10.60
N THR A 88 3.01 -6.37 11.59
CA THR A 88 2.92 -5.40 12.69
C THR A 88 3.46 -4.04 12.28
N GLU A 89 3.16 -3.00 13.06
CA GLU A 89 3.71 -1.65 12.82
C GLU A 89 5.24 -1.67 12.79
N LYS A 90 5.87 -2.45 13.68
CA LYS A 90 7.33 -2.59 13.74
C LYS A 90 7.88 -3.20 12.46
N ASP A 91 7.29 -4.29 11.96
CA ASP A 91 7.73 -4.94 10.71
C ASP A 91 7.67 -3.98 9.52
N VAL A 92 6.59 -3.19 9.45
CA VAL A 92 6.43 -2.18 8.40
C VAL A 92 7.49 -1.08 8.53
N TYR A 93 7.73 -0.60 9.74
CA TYR A 93 8.71 0.45 9.99
C TYR A 93 10.15 -0.01 9.70
N ASP A 94 10.51 -1.22 10.12
CA ASP A 94 11.84 -1.81 9.88
C ASP A 94 12.12 -1.98 8.38
N ARG A 95 11.10 -2.32 7.58
CA ARG A 95 11.22 -2.37 6.12
C ARG A 95 11.36 -0.98 5.50
N ILE A 96 10.57 0.00 5.95
CA ILE A 96 10.65 1.38 5.44
C ILE A 96 12.01 2.03 5.74
N LYS A 97 12.61 1.74 6.89
CA LYS A 97 13.97 2.20 7.23
C LYS A 97 15.05 1.64 6.32
N GLY A 98 14.78 0.54 5.61
CA GLY A 98 15.72 -0.10 4.70
C GLY A 98 15.76 0.50 3.30
N VAL A 99 14.99 1.58 3.04
CA VAL A 99 14.86 2.23 1.72
C VAL A 99 15.36 3.66 1.76
#